data_AF-A0A940SYR2-F1
#
_entry.id   AF-A0A940SYR2-F1
#
_cell.length_a   1.000
_cell.length_b   1.000
_cell.length_c   1.000
_cell.angle_alpha   90.00
_cell.angle_beta   90.00
_cell.angle_gamma   90.00
#
_symmetry.space_group_name_H-M   'P 1'
#
loop_
_entity.id
_entity.type
_entity.pdbx_description
1 polymer ?
#
loop_
_entity_poly.entity_id
_entity_poly.type
_entity_poly.pdbx_seq_one_letter_code
_entity_poly.pdbx_strand_id
1 'polypeptide(L)'
;MEELIESVLVTAIAALIPVLISYILSNFMEILLATAVFIFLLILGVLVVKRKITTQWLKRAENQHREAASQLNAIIVSDTFKDVEMGLAMGETYQRLKGVEQTVFSLHEKSEQLRKQLQAQKAAFFSLAAPLMQAKNLQQETNELSHRVDQVLFDLSRMNKDEKEARELLRQAEEKLAATSGMIHSLSQKTGFPLDELKEHLRQAETLFHQVNQSAAFDAIQSKQGVTQIYRTLDSLRHRTLELEKNVAIFHEMRDRLIKHEKHLLQLAGHESLRNTKVDFIPVLRQIDPMLQKLDDSLRLGKEVNLRAAAEDMETMVRDATDLVERARKPTK
;
A
#
# COMPACT_ATOMS: atom_id res chain seq x y z
N MET A 1 94.94 -4.81 0.97
CA MET A 1 94.25 -4.97 2.26
C MET A 1 92.93 -5.74 2.10
N GLU A 2 92.17 -5.55 1.02
CA GLU A 2 90.97 -6.36 0.73
C GLU A 2 91.25 -7.85 0.56
N GLU A 3 92.25 -8.26 -0.23
CA GLU A 3 92.59 -9.69 -0.42
C GLU A 3 92.98 -10.41 0.89
N LEU A 4 93.55 -9.67 1.85
CA LEU A 4 93.95 -10.20 3.15
C LEU A 4 92.75 -10.38 4.08
N ILE A 5 91.74 -9.51 3.97
CA ILE A 5 90.49 -9.60 4.73
C ILE A 5 89.62 -10.73 4.17
N GLU A 6 89.50 -10.87 2.85
CA GLU A 6 88.79 -12.00 2.22
C GLU A 6 89.44 -13.34 2.55
N SER A 7 90.76 -13.43 2.45
CA SER A 7 91.52 -14.62 2.84
C SER A 7 91.26 -15.02 4.30
N VAL A 8 91.31 -14.07 5.24
CA VAL A 8 91.06 -14.34 6.66
C VAL A 8 89.60 -14.70 6.93
N LEU A 9 88.64 -14.06 6.24
CA LEU A 9 87.21 -14.35 6.41
C LEU A 9 86.83 -15.73 5.84
N VAL A 10 87.37 -16.10 4.67
CA VAL A 10 87.22 -17.43 4.07
C VAL A 10 87.85 -18.49 4.97
N THR A 11 89.03 -18.24 5.53
CA THR A 11 89.70 -19.17 6.43
C THR A 11 88.95 -19.31 7.77
N ALA A 12 88.39 -18.21 8.30
CA ALA A 12 87.59 -18.22 9.52
C ALA A 12 86.25 -18.96 9.33
N ILE A 13 85.56 -18.75 8.20
CA ILE A 13 84.35 -19.48 7.85
C ILE A 13 84.66 -20.96 7.63
N ALA A 14 85.75 -21.28 6.90
CA ALA A 14 86.19 -22.65 6.68
C ALA A 14 86.58 -23.38 7.98
N ALA A 15 87.06 -22.66 9.00
CA ALA A 15 87.33 -23.21 10.32
C ALA A 15 86.07 -23.38 11.18
N LEU A 16 85.06 -22.53 10.99
CA LEU A 16 83.77 -22.58 11.69
C LEU A 16 82.85 -23.69 11.19
N ILE A 17 82.87 -23.99 9.89
CA ILE A 17 82.05 -25.04 9.26
C ILE A 17 82.25 -26.43 9.94
N PRO A 18 83.47 -26.97 10.10
CA PRO A 18 83.66 -28.27 10.74
C PRO A 18 83.31 -28.26 12.23
N VAL A 19 83.44 -27.12 12.92
CA VAL A 19 83.03 -26.97 14.33
C VAL A 19 81.51 -27.00 14.44
N LEU A 20 80.80 -26.30 13.55
CA LEU A 20 79.33 -26.35 13.46
C LEU A 20 78.82 -27.73 13.07
N ILE A 21 79.44 -28.38 12.09
CA ILE A 21 79.09 -29.74 11.67
C ILE A 21 79.34 -30.74 12.81
N SER A 22 80.48 -30.65 13.49
CA SER A 22 80.80 -31.49 14.66
C SER A 22 79.82 -31.27 15.81
N TYR A 23 79.44 -30.02 16.08
CA TYR A 23 78.44 -29.68 17.09
C TYR A 23 77.04 -30.22 16.72
N ILE A 24 76.64 -30.10 15.46
CA ILE A 24 75.36 -30.63 14.95
C ILE A 24 75.36 -32.17 15.00
N LEU A 25 76.48 -32.84 14.69
CA LEU A 25 76.61 -34.30 14.78
C LEU A 25 76.64 -34.79 16.23
N SER A 26 77.37 -34.10 17.12
CA SER A 26 77.47 -34.43 18.54
C SER A 26 76.14 -34.22 19.27
N ASN A 27 75.37 -33.20 18.89
CA ASN A 27 74.10 -32.84 19.51
C ASN A 27 72.90 -33.12 18.59
N PHE A 28 73.07 -33.99 17.59
CA PHE A 28 72.05 -34.27 16.58
C PHE A 28 70.74 -34.70 17.22
N MET A 29 70.81 -35.56 18.24
CA MET A 29 69.65 -36.03 19.00
C MET A 29 68.97 -34.91 19.79
N GLU A 30 69.73 -33.97 20.36
CA GLU A 30 69.17 -32.82 21.09
C GLU A 30 68.49 -31.82 20.15
N ILE A 31 69.09 -31.54 19.00
CA ILE A 31 68.52 -30.66 17.96
C ILE A 31 67.24 -31.30 17.39
N LEU A 32 67.25 -32.62 17.16
CA LEU A 32 66.09 -33.38 16.66
C LEU A 32 64.97 -33.44 17.71
N LEU A 33 65.32 -33.60 18.99
CA LEU A 33 64.36 -33.51 20.10
C LEU A 33 63.77 -32.09 20.21
N ALA A 34 64.60 -31.05 20.14
CA ALA A 34 64.15 -29.67 20.24
C ALA A 34 63.23 -29.27 19.08
N THR A 35 63.54 -29.71 17.86
CA THR A 35 62.66 -29.52 16.69
C THR A 35 61.36 -30.31 16.82
N ALA A 36 61.38 -31.56 17.31
CA ALA A 36 60.17 -32.33 17.58
C ALA A 36 59.28 -31.67 18.64
N VAL A 37 59.87 -31.15 19.73
CA VAL A 37 59.15 -30.41 20.78
C VAL A 37 58.58 -29.10 20.23
N PHE A 38 59.33 -28.38 19.40
CA PHE A 38 58.85 -27.14 18.77
C PHE A 38 57.67 -27.40 17.84
N ILE A 39 57.75 -28.43 16.99
CA ILE A 39 56.66 -28.86 16.11
C ILE A 39 55.44 -29.27 16.95
N PHE A 40 55.65 -30.01 18.04
CA PHE A 40 54.57 -30.40 18.95
C PHE A 40 53.88 -29.19 19.59
N LEU A 41 54.63 -28.20 20.07
CA LEU A 41 54.10 -26.95 20.62
C LEU A 41 53.33 -26.14 19.57
N LEU A 42 53.82 -26.09 18.33
CA LEU A 42 53.15 -25.45 17.20
C LEU A 42 51.80 -26.12 16.91
N ILE A 43 51.77 -27.45 16.84
CA ILE A 43 50.53 -28.24 16.65
C ILE A 43 49.57 -27.97 17.80
N LEU A 44 50.05 -27.97 19.05
CA LEU A 44 49.23 -27.69 20.23
C LEU A 44 48.64 -26.28 20.18
N GLY A 45 49.44 -25.27 19.80
CA GLY A 45 48.99 -23.89 19.63
C GLY A 45 47.88 -23.77 18.58
N VAL A 46 48.03 -24.40 17.41
CA VAL A 46 47.00 -24.43 16.37
C VAL A 46 45.72 -25.10 16.87
N LEU A 47 45.82 -26.22 17.59
CA LEU A 47 44.66 -26.91 18.17
C LEU A 47 43.90 -26.04 19.19
N VAL A 48 44.62 -25.30 20.05
CA VAL A 48 44.02 -24.39 21.04
C VAL A 48 43.28 -23.24 20.36
N VAL A 49 43.91 -22.57 19.38
CA VAL A 49 43.28 -21.49 18.61
C VAL A 49 42.04 -21.99 17.88
N LYS A 50 42.15 -23.15 17.21
CA LYS A 50 41.03 -23.78 16.51
C LYS A 50 39.86 -24.08 17.46
N ARG A 51 40.12 -24.65 18.64
CA ARG A 51 39.08 -24.91 19.64
C ARG A 51 38.39 -23.61 20.05
N LYS A 52 39.14 -22.54 20.29
CA LYS A 52 38.59 -21.24 20.68
C LYS A 52 37.65 -20.70 19.60
N ILE A 53 38.06 -20.74 18.33
CA ILE A 53 37.23 -20.30 17.19
C ILE A 53 35.96 -21.16 17.07
N THR A 54 36.10 -22.49 17.09
CA THR A 54 34.96 -23.42 16.97
C THR A 54 33.95 -23.20 18.11
N THR A 55 34.44 -23.01 19.34
CA THR A 55 33.58 -22.75 20.51
C THR A 55 32.87 -21.40 20.39
N GLN A 56 33.55 -20.37 19.87
CA GLN A 56 32.94 -19.07 19.64
C GLN A 56 31.86 -19.12 18.55
N TRP A 57 32.07 -19.85 17.46
CA TRP A 57 31.07 -20.03 16.41
C TRP A 57 29.85 -20.80 16.89
N LEU A 58 30.06 -21.92 17.60
CA LEU A 58 28.97 -22.67 18.21
C LEU A 58 28.17 -21.81 19.21
N LYS A 59 28.84 -21.05 20.07
CA LYS A 59 28.16 -20.16 21.02
C LYS A 59 27.36 -19.05 20.32
N ARG A 60 27.86 -18.51 19.20
CA ARG A 60 27.12 -17.54 18.38
C ARG A 60 25.90 -18.19 17.74
N ALA A 61 26.06 -19.37 17.15
CA ALA A 61 24.96 -20.14 16.58
C ALA A 61 23.90 -20.50 17.64
N GLU A 62 24.29 -20.95 18.83
CA GLU A 62 23.36 -21.21 19.94
C GLU A 62 22.57 -19.96 20.36
N ASN A 63 23.25 -18.82 20.50
CA ASN A 63 22.59 -17.56 20.88
C ASN A 63 21.59 -17.10 19.80
N GLN A 64 21.99 -17.13 18.53
CA GLN A 64 21.12 -16.76 17.41
C GLN A 64 19.95 -17.71 17.25
N HIS A 65 20.18 -19.02 17.41
CA HIS A 65 19.12 -20.03 17.40
C HIS A 65 18.11 -19.76 18.52
N ARG A 66 18.58 -19.48 19.74
CA ARG A 66 17.71 -19.17 20.87
C ARG A 66 16.85 -17.93 20.63
N GLU A 67 17.42 -16.89 20.04
CA GLU A 67 16.69 -15.67 19.69
C GLU A 67 15.63 -15.94 18.61
N ALA A 68 16.01 -16.56 17.50
CA ALA A 68 15.10 -16.92 16.41
C ALA A 68 13.99 -17.88 16.89
N ALA A 69 14.31 -18.86 17.73
CA ALA A 69 13.33 -19.80 18.30
C ALA A 69 12.36 -19.09 19.25
N SER A 70 12.84 -18.13 20.05
CA SER A 70 11.97 -17.32 20.93
C SER A 70 11.00 -16.47 20.12
N GLN A 71 11.48 -15.81 19.06
CA GLN A 71 10.64 -15.03 18.16
C GLN A 71 9.61 -15.91 17.44
N LEU A 72 10.05 -17.07 16.94
CA LEU A 72 9.17 -18.03 16.27
C LEU A 72 8.08 -18.55 17.21
N ASN A 73 8.40 -18.85 18.46
CA ASN A 73 7.38 -19.23 19.45
C ASN A 73 6.40 -18.10 19.75
N ALA A 74 6.87 -16.85 19.83
CA ALA A 74 5.99 -15.70 20.00
C ALA A 74 5.03 -15.53 18.79
N ILE A 75 5.51 -15.82 17.58
CA ILE A 75 4.70 -15.83 16.36
C ILE A 75 3.63 -16.93 16.43
N ILE A 76 3.99 -18.16 16.80
CA ILE A 76 3.06 -19.30 16.90
C ILE A 76 1.94 -19.03 17.90
N VAL A 77 2.26 -18.39 19.04
CA VAL A 77 1.29 -18.08 20.10
C VAL A 77 0.55 -16.76 19.85
N SER A 78 0.81 -16.07 18.73
CA SER A 78 0.15 -14.81 18.44
C SER A 78 -1.35 -14.99 18.18
N ASP A 79 -2.13 -14.00 18.59
CA ASP A 79 -3.59 -13.98 18.36
C ASP A 79 -3.93 -14.02 16.86
N THR A 80 -3.00 -13.62 15.98
CA THR A 80 -3.21 -13.60 14.53
C THR A 80 -3.50 -14.99 13.94
N PHE A 81 -2.90 -16.06 14.46
CA PHE A 81 -3.25 -17.43 14.04
C PHE A 81 -4.51 -17.95 14.73
N LYS A 82 -4.79 -17.49 15.94
CA LYS A 82 -6.02 -17.80 16.64
C LYS A 82 -7.25 -17.28 15.89
N ASP A 83 -7.14 -16.08 15.31
CA ASP A 83 -8.20 -15.49 14.48
C ASP A 83 -8.46 -16.31 13.21
N VAL A 84 -7.44 -16.96 12.66
CA VAL A 84 -7.58 -17.92 11.55
C VAL A 84 -8.31 -19.19 11.99
N GLU A 85 -7.90 -19.78 13.12
CA GLU A 85 -8.54 -20.99 13.68
C GLU A 85 -10.01 -20.76 14.05
N MET A 86 -10.33 -19.57 14.55
CA MET A 86 -11.70 -19.17 14.91
C MET A 86 -12.56 -18.81 13.69
N GLY A 87 -12.02 -18.86 12.46
CA GLY A 87 -12.72 -18.51 11.23
C GLY A 87 -13.02 -17.02 11.09
N LEU A 88 -12.31 -16.18 11.84
CA LEU A 88 -12.42 -14.72 11.76
C LEU A 88 -11.64 -14.14 10.57
N ALA A 89 -10.73 -14.89 9.95
CA ALA A 89 -10.09 -14.53 8.69
C ALA A 89 -10.70 -15.33 7.52
N MET A 90 -11.06 -14.66 6.43
CA MET A 90 -11.55 -15.26 5.18
C MET A 90 -10.84 -14.68 3.95
N GLY A 91 -11.10 -15.27 2.77
CA GLY A 91 -10.66 -14.75 1.48
C GLY A 91 -9.14 -14.65 1.32
N GLU A 92 -8.65 -13.49 0.84
CA GLU A 92 -7.23 -13.26 0.56
C GLU A 92 -6.40 -13.16 1.86
N THR A 93 -6.96 -12.54 2.90
CA THR A 93 -6.32 -12.46 4.23
C THR A 93 -6.08 -13.86 4.80
N TYR A 94 -7.07 -14.75 4.73
CA TYR A 94 -6.91 -16.15 5.15
C TYR A 94 -5.83 -16.89 4.36
N GLN A 95 -5.83 -16.75 3.03
CA GLN A 95 -4.83 -17.42 2.19
C GLN A 95 -3.40 -17.00 2.52
N ARG A 96 -3.19 -15.70 2.76
CA ARG A 96 -1.88 -15.18 3.19
C ARG A 96 -1.49 -15.69 4.57
N LEU A 97 -2.40 -15.63 5.55
CA LEU A 97 -2.12 -16.12 6.90
C LEU A 97 -1.80 -17.61 6.91
N LYS A 98 -2.52 -18.42 6.12
CA LYS A 98 -2.23 -19.85 5.96
C LYS A 98 -0.86 -20.12 5.33
N GLY A 99 -0.45 -19.30 4.36
CA GLY A 99 0.91 -19.38 3.78
C GLY A 99 2.00 -19.05 4.80
N VAL A 100 1.75 -18.05 5.65
CA VAL A 100 2.65 -17.70 6.76
C VAL A 100 2.67 -18.82 7.82
N GLU A 101 1.51 -19.37 8.17
CA GLU A 101 1.37 -20.49 9.12
C GLU A 101 2.19 -21.71 8.68
N GLN A 102 2.05 -22.14 7.42
CA GLN A 102 2.84 -23.23 6.85
C GLN A 102 4.34 -22.94 6.91
N THR A 103 4.72 -21.69 6.62
CA THR A 103 6.12 -21.25 6.72
C THR A 103 6.61 -21.33 8.15
N VAL A 104 5.85 -20.82 9.13
CA VAL A 104 6.15 -20.86 10.55
C VAL A 104 6.33 -22.29 11.05
N PHE A 105 5.43 -23.21 10.70
CA PHE A 105 5.57 -24.62 11.07
C PHE A 105 6.82 -25.25 10.46
N SER A 106 7.12 -24.96 9.18
CA SER A 106 8.34 -25.46 8.54
C SER A 106 9.62 -24.92 9.19
N LEU A 107 9.61 -23.66 9.62
CA LEU A 107 10.72 -23.05 10.36
C LEU A 107 10.84 -23.62 11.77
N HIS A 108 9.71 -24.00 12.40
CA HIS A 108 9.69 -24.59 13.73
C HIS A 108 10.32 -25.99 13.71
N GLU A 109 9.97 -26.80 12.72
CA GLU A 109 10.61 -28.11 12.53
C GLU A 109 12.12 -27.98 12.27
N LYS A 110 12.51 -27.06 11.38
CA LYS A 110 13.94 -26.77 11.12
C LYS A 110 14.66 -26.28 12.37
N SER A 111 14.03 -25.43 13.17
CA SER A 111 14.57 -24.93 14.44
C SER A 111 14.81 -26.07 15.43
N GLU A 112 13.87 -27.02 15.54
CA GLU A 112 14.03 -28.19 16.41
C GLU A 112 15.14 -29.15 15.92
N GLN A 113 15.26 -29.35 14.61
CA GLN A 113 16.36 -30.11 14.03
C GLN A 113 17.71 -29.44 14.30
N LEU A 114 17.80 -28.12 14.09
CA LEU A 114 19.02 -27.33 14.33
C LEU A 114 19.40 -27.35 15.81
N ARG A 115 18.42 -27.26 16.72
CA ARG A 115 18.62 -27.40 18.17
C ARG A 115 19.29 -28.71 18.53
N LYS A 116 18.79 -29.82 17.97
CA LYS A 116 19.38 -31.16 18.19
C LYS A 116 20.81 -31.24 17.65
N GLN A 117 21.08 -30.66 16.48
CA GLN A 117 22.43 -30.65 15.90
C GLN A 117 23.42 -29.79 16.69
N LEU A 118 23.00 -28.61 17.16
CA LEU A 118 23.79 -27.73 18.03
C LEU A 118 24.11 -28.41 19.36
N GLN A 119 23.14 -29.07 20.00
CA GLN A 119 23.35 -29.82 21.25
C GLN A 119 24.25 -31.05 21.08
N ALA A 120 24.18 -31.71 19.93
CA ALA A 120 25.01 -32.88 19.62
C ALA A 120 26.47 -32.50 19.31
N GLN A 121 26.73 -31.30 18.80
CA GLN A 121 28.08 -30.85 18.48
C GLN A 121 28.83 -30.33 19.72
N LYS A 122 29.89 -31.08 20.08
CA LYS A 122 30.90 -30.62 21.04
C LYS A 122 32.18 -30.29 20.30
N ALA A 123 32.89 -29.24 20.74
CA ALA A 123 34.20 -28.88 20.19
C ALA A 123 35.24 -29.97 20.55
N ALA A 124 35.39 -30.98 19.69
CA ALA A 124 36.33 -32.08 19.87
C ALA A 124 37.78 -31.59 19.76
N PHE A 125 38.62 -31.96 20.73
CA PHE A 125 40.00 -31.48 20.87
C PHE A 125 40.98 -32.10 19.85
N PHE A 126 40.73 -33.34 19.41
CA PHE A 126 41.67 -34.15 18.61
C PHE A 126 41.26 -34.36 17.15
N SER A 127 40.29 -33.60 16.63
CA SER A 127 39.79 -33.75 15.26
C SER A 127 40.31 -32.66 14.33
N LEU A 128 40.86 -33.03 13.16
CA LEU A 128 41.70 -32.17 12.31
C LEU A 128 40.96 -31.10 11.49
N ALA A 129 39.74 -31.33 10.98
CA ALA A 129 39.02 -30.32 10.16
C ALA A 129 37.49 -30.36 10.29
N ALA A 130 36.89 -31.54 10.40
CA ALA A 130 35.44 -31.74 10.40
C ALA A 130 34.63 -30.85 11.38
N PRO A 131 35.07 -30.62 12.65
CA PRO A 131 34.28 -29.86 13.62
C PRO A 131 34.20 -28.37 13.28
N LEU A 132 35.22 -27.83 12.62
CA LEU A 132 35.26 -26.41 12.26
C LEU A 132 34.36 -26.13 11.05
N MET A 133 34.37 -27.01 10.05
CA MET A 133 33.44 -26.94 8.92
C MET A 133 31.99 -27.14 9.36
N GLN A 134 31.76 -28.10 10.25
CA GLN A 134 30.44 -28.35 10.83
C GLN A 134 29.91 -27.16 11.65
N ALA A 135 30.74 -26.55 12.50
CA ALA A 135 30.35 -25.35 13.25
C ALA A 135 30.05 -24.17 12.33
N LYS A 136 30.82 -24.00 11.23
CA LYS A 136 30.55 -22.98 10.22
C LYS A 136 29.22 -23.22 9.51
N ASN A 137 28.93 -24.46 9.11
CA ASN A 137 27.67 -24.83 8.47
C ASN A 137 26.48 -24.58 9.41
N LEU A 138 26.57 -25.01 10.67
CA LEU A 138 25.52 -24.74 11.67
C LEU A 138 25.30 -23.23 11.89
N GLN A 139 26.38 -22.45 11.93
CA GLN A 139 26.26 -21.00 12.02
C GLN A 139 25.55 -20.41 10.79
N GLN A 140 25.86 -20.91 9.59
CA GLN A 140 25.21 -20.46 8.37
C GLN A 140 23.72 -20.84 8.33
N GLU A 141 23.37 -22.07 8.72
CA GLU A 141 21.99 -22.54 8.82
C GLU A 141 21.21 -21.76 9.88
N THR A 142 21.83 -21.42 11.01
CA THR A 142 21.21 -20.58 12.04
C THR A 142 20.96 -19.16 11.54
N ASN A 143 21.92 -18.57 10.82
CA ASN A 143 21.74 -17.26 10.19
C ASN A 143 20.60 -17.27 9.18
N GLU A 144 20.50 -18.33 8.36
CA GLU A 144 19.40 -18.46 7.40
C GLU A 144 18.04 -18.61 8.11
N LEU A 145 17.98 -19.42 9.17
CA LEU A 145 16.78 -19.54 10.01
C LEU A 145 16.37 -18.19 10.58
N SER A 146 17.29 -17.45 11.19
CA SER A 146 17.04 -16.11 11.73
C SER A 146 16.49 -15.18 10.65
N HIS A 147 17.12 -15.14 9.47
CA HIS A 147 16.68 -14.27 8.39
C HIS A 147 15.26 -14.61 7.89
N ARG A 148 14.92 -15.91 7.83
CA ARG A 148 13.56 -16.35 7.47
C ARG A 148 12.53 -16.01 8.55
N VAL A 149 12.90 -16.08 9.83
CA VAL A 149 12.04 -15.63 10.94
C VAL A 149 11.77 -14.12 10.84
N ASP A 150 12.80 -13.32 10.55
CA ASP A 150 12.65 -11.88 10.35
C ASP A 150 11.72 -11.55 9.18
N GLN A 151 11.79 -12.31 8.07
CA GLN A 151 10.87 -12.16 6.93
C GLN A 151 9.43 -12.44 7.33
N VAL A 152 9.18 -13.52 8.09
CA VAL A 152 7.85 -13.85 8.60
C VAL A 152 7.31 -12.75 9.52
N LEU A 153 8.14 -12.21 10.42
CA LEU A 153 7.75 -11.09 11.29
C LEU A 153 7.40 -9.85 10.49
N PHE A 154 8.17 -9.55 9.44
CA PHE A 154 7.90 -8.44 8.54
C PHE A 154 6.56 -8.62 7.83
N ASP A 155 6.28 -9.82 7.30
CA ASP A 155 5.03 -10.12 6.61
C ASP A 155 3.83 -10.00 7.55
N LEU A 156 3.91 -10.55 8.77
CA LEU A 156 2.85 -10.41 9.79
C LEU A 156 2.61 -8.95 10.18
N SER A 157 3.68 -8.18 10.39
CA SER A 157 3.59 -6.75 10.69
C SER A 157 2.91 -5.98 9.56
N ARG A 158 3.24 -6.32 8.31
CA ARG A 158 2.61 -5.73 7.12
C ARG A 158 1.12 -6.06 7.06
N MET A 159 0.72 -7.30 7.34
CA MET A 159 -0.69 -7.71 7.37
C MET A 159 -1.49 -6.98 8.45
N ASN A 160 -0.94 -6.88 9.67
CA ASN A 160 -1.56 -6.12 10.76
C ASN A 160 -1.70 -4.63 10.41
N LYS A 161 -0.72 -4.07 9.69
CA LYS A 161 -0.80 -2.69 9.18
C LYS A 161 -1.90 -2.56 8.12
N ASP A 162 -1.97 -3.49 7.17
CA ASP A 162 -2.99 -3.51 6.13
C ASP A 162 -4.41 -3.58 6.72
N GLU A 163 -4.59 -4.35 7.79
CA GLU A 163 -5.86 -4.44 8.52
C GLU A 163 -6.25 -3.13 9.21
N LYS A 164 -5.32 -2.50 9.93
CA LYS A 164 -5.56 -1.20 10.58
C LYS A 164 -5.90 -0.12 9.56
N GLU A 165 -5.18 -0.09 8.45
CA GLU A 165 -5.45 0.84 7.35
C GLU A 165 -6.84 0.60 6.75
N ALA A 166 -7.25 -0.65 6.54
CA ALA A 166 -8.58 -0.97 6.02
C ALA A 166 -9.69 -0.46 6.94
N ARG A 167 -9.55 -0.66 8.27
CA ARG A 167 -10.51 -0.15 9.26
C ARG A 167 -10.59 1.37 9.27
N GLU A 168 -9.45 2.05 9.16
CA GLU A 168 -9.41 3.52 9.10
C GLU A 168 -10.04 4.04 7.81
N LEU A 169 -9.78 3.40 6.66
CA LEU A 169 -10.41 3.75 5.39
C LEU A 169 -11.94 3.56 5.43
N LEU A 170 -12.44 2.53 6.12
CA LEU A 170 -13.87 2.33 6.32
C LEU A 170 -14.50 3.43 7.18
N ARG A 171 -13.84 3.79 8.29
CA ARG A 171 -14.29 4.89 9.15
C ARG A 171 -14.40 6.20 8.37
N GLN A 172 -13.39 6.50 7.54
CA GLN A 172 -13.41 7.68 6.68
C GLN A 172 -14.48 7.58 5.57
N ALA A 173 -14.74 6.39 5.03
CA ALA A 173 -15.83 6.17 4.07
C ALA A 173 -17.20 6.45 4.72
N GLU A 174 -17.40 6.02 5.97
CA GLU A 174 -18.61 6.27 6.75
C GLU A 174 -18.84 7.77 6.96
N GLU A 175 -17.80 8.50 7.38
CA GLU A 175 -17.85 9.96 7.52
C GLU A 175 -18.20 10.66 6.19
N LYS A 176 -17.57 10.23 5.08
CA LYS A 176 -17.88 10.76 3.74
C LYS A 176 -19.30 10.46 3.32
N LEU A 177 -19.82 9.28 3.65
CA LEU A 177 -21.17 8.87 3.33
C LEU A 177 -22.17 9.75 4.08
N ALA A 178 -21.97 9.94 5.39
CA ALA A 178 -22.79 10.84 6.21
C ALA A 178 -22.75 12.28 5.69
N ALA A 179 -21.58 12.79 5.32
CA ALA A 179 -21.43 14.12 4.74
C ALA A 179 -22.18 14.26 3.40
N THR A 180 -22.07 13.27 2.52
CA THR A 180 -22.74 13.27 1.20
C THR A 180 -24.26 13.18 1.36
N SER A 181 -24.73 12.32 2.26
CA SER A 181 -26.15 12.22 2.65
C SER A 181 -26.68 13.56 3.18
N GLY A 182 -25.92 14.21 4.07
CA GLY A 182 -26.25 15.54 4.58
C GLY A 182 -26.34 16.61 3.49
N MET A 183 -25.45 16.58 2.49
CA MET A 183 -25.50 17.51 1.35
C MET A 183 -26.77 17.31 0.49
N ILE A 184 -27.11 16.06 0.16
CA ILE A 184 -28.32 15.74 -0.63
C ILE A 184 -29.57 16.15 0.16
N HIS A 185 -29.60 15.87 1.46
CA HIS A 185 -30.72 16.25 2.33
C HIS A 185 -30.88 17.78 2.41
N SER A 186 -29.77 18.51 2.60
CA SER A 186 -29.77 19.97 2.62
C SER A 186 -30.27 20.56 1.30
N LEU A 187 -29.82 20.02 0.16
CA LEU A 187 -30.28 20.46 -1.15
C LEU A 187 -31.78 20.21 -1.34
N SER A 188 -32.27 19.03 -0.95
CA SER A 188 -33.70 18.68 -0.99
C SER A 188 -34.54 19.64 -0.13
N GLN A 189 -34.07 20.00 1.07
CA GLN A 189 -34.75 20.98 1.92
C GLN A 189 -34.76 22.39 1.33
N LYS A 190 -33.63 22.86 0.78
CA LYS A 190 -33.50 24.21 0.20
C LYS A 190 -34.38 24.39 -1.04
N THR A 191 -34.50 23.35 -1.86
CA THR A 191 -35.18 23.40 -3.17
C THR A 191 -36.61 22.87 -3.13
N GLY A 192 -36.95 22.05 -2.12
CA GLY A 192 -38.19 21.28 -2.08
C GLY A 192 -38.21 20.11 -3.08
N PHE A 193 -37.09 19.79 -3.72
CA PHE A 193 -37.03 18.76 -4.75
C PHE A 193 -36.90 17.35 -4.15
N PRO A 194 -37.54 16.33 -4.76
CA PRO A 194 -37.46 14.96 -4.27
C PRO A 194 -36.07 14.34 -4.46
N LEU A 195 -35.32 14.70 -5.51
CA LEU A 195 -33.94 14.25 -5.78
C LEU A 195 -33.79 12.72 -5.82
N ASP A 196 -34.78 12.03 -6.37
CA ASP A 196 -34.89 10.57 -6.29
C ASP A 196 -33.67 9.85 -6.89
N GLU A 197 -33.07 10.37 -7.97
CA GLU A 197 -31.89 9.75 -8.59
C GLU A 197 -30.63 9.84 -7.71
N LEU A 198 -30.40 11.00 -7.08
CA LEU A 198 -29.29 11.17 -6.14
C LEU A 198 -29.48 10.31 -4.89
N LYS A 199 -30.72 10.20 -4.39
CA LYS A 199 -31.05 9.34 -3.24
C LYS A 199 -30.87 7.86 -3.57
N GLU A 200 -31.25 7.42 -4.76
CA GLU A 200 -31.06 6.04 -5.19
C GLU A 200 -29.57 5.69 -5.33
N HIS A 201 -28.77 6.57 -5.92
CA HIS A 201 -27.32 6.38 -5.98
C HIS A 201 -26.66 6.39 -4.60
N LEU A 202 -27.13 7.24 -3.67
CA LEU A 202 -26.67 7.21 -2.28
C LEU A 202 -27.00 5.87 -1.62
N ARG A 203 -28.22 5.35 -1.81
CA ARG A 203 -28.65 4.03 -1.29
C ARG A 203 -27.81 2.88 -1.84
N GLN A 204 -27.40 2.97 -3.11
CA GLN A 204 -26.47 2.01 -3.72
C GLN A 204 -25.09 2.08 -3.06
N ALA A 205 -24.58 3.29 -2.79
CA ALA A 205 -23.31 3.49 -2.08
C ALA A 205 -23.38 2.98 -0.63
N GLU A 206 -24.49 3.20 0.08
CA GLU A 206 -24.78 2.66 1.42
C GLU A 206 -24.81 1.13 1.42
N THR A 207 -25.48 0.53 0.45
CA THR A 207 -25.54 -0.92 0.31
C THR A 207 -24.14 -1.51 0.10
N LEU A 208 -23.36 -0.90 -0.79
CA LEU A 208 -21.97 -1.30 -1.03
C LEU A 208 -21.11 -1.11 0.23
N PHE A 209 -21.26 0.00 0.95
CA PHE A 209 -20.58 0.24 2.21
C PHE A 209 -20.89 -0.84 3.24
N HIS A 210 -22.16 -1.20 3.43
CA HIS A 210 -22.54 -2.26 4.36
C HIS A 210 -21.96 -3.62 3.97
N GLN A 211 -21.98 -3.96 2.68
CA GLN A 211 -21.35 -5.20 2.18
C GLN A 211 -19.86 -5.21 2.48
N VAL A 212 -19.14 -4.14 2.13
CA VAL A 212 -17.69 -4.04 2.33
C VAL A 212 -17.35 -4.03 3.82
N ASN A 213 -18.12 -3.34 4.66
CA ASN A 213 -17.90 -3.30 6.11
C ASN A 213 -18.11 -4.67 6.76
N GLN A 214 -19.15 -5.42 6.35
CA GLN A 214 -19.36 -6.79 6.80
C GLN A 214 -18.21 -7.72 6.38
N SER A 215 -17.74 -7.58 5.14
CA SER A 215 -16.60 -8.37 4.64
C SER A 215 -15.28 -7.98 5.28
N ALA A 216 -15.07 -6.71 5.64
CA ALA A 216 -13.82 -6.21 6.20
C ALA A 216 -13.48 -6.78 7.58
N ALA A 217 -14.49 -7.22 8.32
CA ALA A 217 -14.29 -7.97 9.56
C ALA A 217 -13.54 -9.29 9.32
N PHE A 218 -13.56 -9.82 8.09
CA PHE A 218 -13.00 -11.12 7.73
C PHE A 218 -11.90 -11.05 6.65
N ASP A 219 -11.99 -10.09 5.73
CA ASP A 219 -11.04 -9.87 4.64
C ASP A 219 -10.69 -8.38 4.50
N ALA A 220 -9.72 -7.95 5.30
CA ALA A 220 -9.21 -6.59 5.24
C ALA A 220 -8.61 -6.22 3.86
N ILE A 221 -8.00 -7.17 3.14
CA ILE A 221 -7.31 -6.87 1.88
C ILE A 221 -8.33 -6.62 0.77
N GLN A 222 -9.32 -7.50 0.63
CA GLN A 222 -10.40 -7.32 -0.33
C GLN A 222 -11.22 -6.05 -0.02
N SER A 223 -11.40 -5.74 1.27
CA SER A 223 -12.14 -4.53 1.68
C SER A 223 -11.50 -3.23 1.16
N LYS A 224 -10.16 -3.13 1.04
CA LYS A 224 -9.50 -1.93 0.49
C LYS A 224 -9.97 -1.61 -0.93
N GLN A 225 -10.20 -2.63 -1.76
CA GLN A 225 -10.71 -2.45 -3.13
C GLN A 225 -12.17 -1.97 -3.10
N GLY A 226 -13.00 -2.58 -2.26
CA GLY A 226 -14.40 -2.18 -2.06
C GLY A 226 -14.52 -0.73 -1.57
N VAL A 227 -13.68 -0.33 -0.60
CA VAL A 227 -13.62 1.05 -0.10
C VAL A 227 -13.26 2.03 -1.22
N THR A 228 -12.29 1.71 -2.08
CA THR A 228 -11.92 2.57 -3.21
C THR A 228 -13.11 2.84 -4.14
N GLN A 229 -13.94 1.82 -4.39
CA GLN A 229 -15.15 1.98 -5.21
C GLN A 229 -16.20 2.85 -4.53
N ILE A 230 -16.37 2.70 -3.21
CA ILE A 230 -17.27 3.54 -2.41
C ILE A 230 -16.82 5.00 -2.49
N TYR A 231 -15.53 5.29 -2.30
CA TYR A 231 -14.99 6.64 -2.38
C TYR A 231 -15.26 7.31 -3.73
N ARG A 232 -15.03 6.59 -4.84
CA ARG A 232 -15.30 7.10 -6.19
C ARG A 232 -16.78 7.44 -6.37
N THR A 233 -17.67 6.59 -5.87
CA THR A 233 -19.11 6.78 -5.95
C THR A 233 -19.55 7.99 -5.12
N LEU A 234 -19.05 8.11 -3.89
CA LEU A 234 -19.34 9.25 -3.01
C LEU A 234 -18.78 10.57 -3.54
N ASP A 235 -17.56 10.58 -4.08
CA ASP A 235 -16.96 11.78 -4.66
C ASP A 235 -17.72 12.23 -5.93
N SER A 236 -18.16 11.28 -6.75
CA SER A 236 -19.04 11.56 -7.90
C SER A 236 -20.40 12.12 -7.46
N LEU A 237 -21.04 11.51 -6.46
CA LEU A 237 -22.31 12.00 -5.89
C LEU A 237 -22.18 13.41 -5.31
N ARG A 238 -21.09 13.67 -4.59
CA ARG A 238 -20.80 14.98 -4.03
C ARG A 238 -20.65 16.03 -5.13
N HIS A 239 -19.93 15.70 -6.19
CA HIS A 239 -19.76 16.59 -7.34
C HIS A 239 -21.11 16.89 -8.02
N ARG A 240 -21.88 15.85 -8.33
CA ARG A 240 -23.24 15.97 -8.91
C ARG A 240 -24.17 16.81 -8.06
N THR A 241 -24.13 16.63 -6.74
CA THR A 241 -24.96 17.42 -5.80
C THR A 241 -24.59 18.90 -5.84
N LEU A 242 -23.29 19.22 -5.87
CA LEU A 242 -22.81 20.61 -5.98
C LEU A 242 -23.13 21.24 -7.34
N GLU A 243 -23.02 20.48 -8.44
CA GLU A 243 -23.43 20.95 -9.76
C GLU A 243 -24.94 21.18 -9.84
N LEU A 244 -25.73 20.28 -9.26
CA LEU A 244 -27.17 20.43 -9.21
C LEU A 244 -27.57 21.68 -8.42
N GLU A 245 -26.95 21.96 -7.26
CA GLU A 245 -27.20 23.18 -6.49
C GLU A 245 -26.97 24.45 -7.34
N LYS A 246 -25.88 24.48 -8.12
CA LYS A 246 -25.60 25.59 -9.05
C LYS A 246 -26.63 25.66 -10.18
N ASN A 247 -26.98 24.51 -10.74
CA ASN A 247 -27.93 24.41 -11.84
C ASN A 247 -29.33 24.89 -11.42
N VAL A 248 -29.78 24.58 -10.22
CA VAL A 248 -31.06 25.09 -9.70
C VAL A 248 -31.05 26.62 -9.61
N ALA A 249 -29.97 27.22 -9.14
CA ALA A 249 -29.84 28.68 -9.10
C ALA A 249 -29.89 29.31 -10.51
N ILE A 250 -29.14 28.74 -11.47
CA ILE A 250 -29.12 29.19 -12.87
C ILE A 250 -30.51 29.05 -13.52
N PHE A 251 -31.19 27.93 -13.27
CA PHE A 251 -32.52 27.68 -13.81
C PHE A 251 -33.54 28.70 -13.31
N HIS A 252 -33.52 29.04 -12.01
CA HIS A 252 -34.39 30.07 -11.47
C HIS A 252 -34.12 31.44 -12.10
N GLU A 253 -32.86 31.84 -12.25
CA GLU A 253 -32.51 33.09 -12.92
C GLU A 253 -33.01 33.10 -14.37
N MET A 254 -32.74 32.03 -15.13
CA MET A 254 -33.16 31.88 -16.52
C MET A 254 -34.69 32.01 -16.67
N ARG A 255 -35.46 31.31 -15.82
CA ARG A 255 -36.92 31.37 -15.81
C ARG A 255 -37.41 32.79 -15.54
N ASP A 256 -36.83 33.50 -14.58
CA ASP A 256 -37.21 34.87 -14.25
C ASP A 256 -36.89 35.85 -15.40
N ARG A 257 -35.76 35.67 -16.10
CA ARG A 257 -35.42 36.47 -17.29
C ARG A 257 -36.44 36.24 -18.42
N LEU A 258 -36.83 34.99 -18.66
CA LEU A 258 -37.80 34.62 -19.70
C LEU A 258 -39.18 35.23 -19.41
N ILE A 259 -39.68 35.12 -18.18
CA ILE A 259 -40.96 35.73 -17.77
C ILE A 259 -40.93 37.25 -17.95
N LYS A 260 -39.81 37.92 -17.63
CA LYS A 260 -39.65 39.36 -17.85
C LYS A 260 -39.68 39.72 -19.34
N HIS A 261 -39.00 38.94 -20.20
CA HIS A 261 -39.01 39.15 -21.65
C HIS A 261 -40.39 38.91 -22.26
N GLU A 262 -41.07 37.84 -21.87
CA GLU A 262 -42.43 37.53 -22.32
C GLU A 262 -43.39 38.68 -21.97
N LYS A 263 -43.39 39.14 -20.71
CA LYS A 263 -44.21 40.28 -20.28
C LYS A 263 -43.91 41.55 -21.07
N HIS A 264 -42.64 41.80 -21.37
CA HIS A 264 -42.24 42.95 -22.18
C HIS A 264 -42.76 42.85 -23.62
N LEU A 265 -42.63 41.70 -24.26
CA LEU A 265 -43.14 41.46 -25.62
C LEU A 265 -44.67 41.54 -25.68
N LEU A 266 -45.38 41.01 -24.68
CA LEU A 266 -46.84 41.14 -24.55
C LEU A 266 -47.28 42.60 -24.39
N GLN A 267 -46.57 43.40 -23.59
CA GLN A 267 -46.84 44.85 -23.47
C GLN A 267 -46.62 45.57 -24.80
N LEU A 268 -45.54 45.27 -25.52
CA LEU A 268 -45.27 45.86 -26.83
C LEU A 268 -46.37 45.51 -27.84
N ALA A 269 -46.76 44.24 -27.93
CA ALA A 269 -47.82 43.78 -28.82
C ALA A 269 -49.21 44.36 -28.49
N GLY A 270 -49.46 44.74 -27.24
CA GLY A 270 -50.70 45.41 -26.80
C GLY A 270 -50.86 46.85 -27.29
N HIS A 271 -49.84 47.45 -27.91
CA HIS A 271 -49.93 48.78 -28.51
C HIS A 271 -50.75 48.74 -29.82
N GLU A 272 -51.58 49.77 -30.05
CA GLU A 272 -52.55 49.85 -31.17
C GLU A 272 -51.95 49.56 -32.56
N SER A 273 -50.68 49.92 -32.78
CA SER A 273 -50.00 49.72 -34.06
C SER A 273 -49.74 48.26 -34.43
N LEU A 274 -49.68 47.34 -33.46
CA LEU A 274 -49.38 45.91 -33.66
C LEU A 274 -50.63 45.03 -33.62
N ARG A 275 -51.72 45.54 -33.02
CA ARG A 275 -53.02 44.85 -32.93
C ARG A 275 -53.65 44.62 -34.30
N ASN A 276 -53.37 45.49 -35.27
CA ASN A 276 -53.87 45.38 -36.65
C ASN A 276 -53.04 44.43 -37.53
N THR A 277 -51.83 44.03 -37.10
CA THR A 277 -50.85 43.32 -37.94
C THR A 277 -50.87 41.80 -37.75
N LYS A 278 -51.72 41.24 -36.87
CA LYS A 278 -51.77 39.79 -36.52
C LYS A 278 -50.38 39.18 -36.36
N VAL A 279 -49.56 39.74 -35.47
CA VAL A 279 -48.20 39.24 -35.21
C VAL A 279 -48.27 37.94 -34.41
N ASP A 280 -47.86 36.82 -34.99
CA ASP A 280 -47.97 35.49 -34.39
C ASP A 280 -46.68 35.07 -33.66
N PHE A 281 -46.27 35.86 -32.66
CA PHE A 281 -45.07 35.58 -31.83
C PHE A 281 -45.39 34.67 -30.63
N ILE A 282 -46.66 34.56 -30.24
CA ILE A 282 -47.11 33.75 -29.09
C ILE A 282 -46.82 32.25 -29.30
N PRO A 283 -47.03 31.64 -30.48
CA PRO A 283 -46.69 30.24 -30.70
C PRO A 283 -45.21 29.93 -30.58
N VAL A 284 -44.33 30.90 -30.91
CA VAL A 284 -42.87 30.75 -30.76
C VAL A 284 -42.49 30.74 -29.29
N LEU A 285 -43.01 31.67 -28.50
CA LEU A 285 -42.77 31.72 -27.05
C LEU A 285 -43.33 30.48 -26.32
N ARG A 286 -44.48 29.95 -26.75
CA ARG A 286 -45.07 28.72 -26.20
C ARG A 286 -44.21 27.46 -26.38
N GLN A 287 -43.22 27.48 -27.28
CA GLN A 287 -42.28 26.35 -27.42
C GLN A 287 -41.26 26.29 -26.28
N ILE A 288 -41.07 27.39 -25.54
CA ILE A 288 -40.15 27.47 -24.40
C ILE A 288 -40.72 26.76 -23.17
N ASP A 289 -42.04 26.81 -22.97
CA ASP A 289 -42.73 26.18 -21.83
C ASP A 289 -42.45 24.67 -21.66
N PRO A 290 -42.59 23.81 -22.69
CA PRO A 290 -42.27 22.39 -22.55
C PRO A 290 -40.78 22.13 -22.29
N MET A 291 -39.89 23.00 -22.78
CA MET A 291 -38.45 22.90 -22.50
C MET A 291 -38.16 23.25 -21.04
N LEU A 292 -38.76 24.32 -20.52
CA LEU A 292 -38.65 24.69 -19.11
C LEU A 292 -39.21 23.61 -18.19
N GLN A 293 -40.36 23.04 -18.54
CA GLN A 293 -40.97 21.96 -17.77
C GLN A 293 -40.08 20.71 -17.73
N LYS A 294 -39.51 20.31 -18.87
CA LYS A 294 -38.59 19.16 -18.94
C LYS A 294 -37.32 19.39 -18.11
N LEU A 295 -36.80 20.61 -18.09
CA LEU A 295 -35.65 20.97 -17.25
C LEU A 295 -36.00 20.97 -15.77
N ASP A 296 -37.15 21.53 -15.38
CA ASP A 296 -37.64 21.51 -13.99
C ASP A 296 -37.82 20.07 -13.50
N ASP A 297 -38.47 19.22 -14.30
CA ASP A 297 -38.65 17.80 -13.98
C ASP A 297 -37.31 17.07 -13.82
N SER A 298 -36.34 17.37 -14.69
CA SER A 298 -35.01 16.76 -14.62
C SER A 298 -34.24 17.23 -13.37
N LEU A 299 -34.30 18.51 -13.03
CA LEU A 299 -33.70 19.08 -11.81
C LEU A 299 -34.36 18.52 -10.55
N ARG A 300 -35.69 18.38 -10.54
CA ARG A 300 -36.47 17.79 -9.44
C ARG A 300 -36.06 16.35 -9.15
N LEU A 301 -35.80 15.57 -10.20
CA LEU A 301 -35.32 14.20 -10.08
C LEU A 301 -33.84 14.10 -9.68
N GLY A 302 -33.08 15.19 -9.82
CA GLY A 302 -31.64 15.22 -9.55
C GLY A 302 -30.78 14.74 -10.72
N LYS A 303 -31.28 14.86 -11.95
CA LYS A 303 -30.57 14.48 -13.19
C LYS A 303 -29.54 15.53 -13.59
N GLU A 304 -28.49 15.05 -14.25
CA GLU A 304 -27.58 15.93 -14.98
C GLU A 304 -28.33 16.62 -16.12
N VAL A 305 -28.21 17.94 -16.18
CA VAL A 305 -28.84 18.78 -17.21
C VAL A 305 -27.84 19.78 -17.75
N ASN A 306 -27.81 19.93 -19.06
CA ASN A 306 -27.04 20.97 -19.73
C ASN A 306 -27.88 22.25 -19.86
N LEU A 307 -27.93 23.02 -18.76
CA LEU A 307 -28.68 24.28 -18.73
C LEU A 307 -28.13 25.34 -19.67
N ARG A 308 -26.84 25.28 -20.02
CA ARG A 308 -26.23 26.25 -20.94
C ARG A 308 -26.76 26.07 -22.36
N ALA A 309 -26.78 24.84 -22.85
CA ALA A 309 -27.35 24.54 -24.16
C ALA A 309 -28.84 24.91 -24.21
N ALA A 310 -29.59 24.57 -23.16
CA ALA A 310 -31.00 24.91 -23.09
C ALA A 310 -31.25 26.43 -23.01
N ALA A 311 -30.40 27.18 -22.30
CA ALA A 311 -30.47 28.63 -22.24
C ALA A 311 -30.21 29.27 -23.61
N GLU A 312 -29.24 28.76 -24.37
CA GLU A 312 -28.92 29.24 -25.72
C GLU A 312 -30.11 29.02 -26.67
N ASP A 313 -30.68 27.82 -26.70
CA ASP A 313 -31.86 27.51 -27.51
C ASP A 313 -33.05 28.42 -27.16
N MET A 314 -33.31 28.64 -25.87
CA MET A 314 -34.39 29.52 -25.40
C MET A 314 -34.12 30.98 -25.76
N GLU A 315 -32.88 31.47 -25.66
CA GLU A 315 -32.51 32.82 -26.05
C GLU A 315 -32.67 33.05 -27.56
N THR A 316 -32.35 32.05 -28.39
CA THR A 316 -32.65 32.10 -29.83
C THR A 316 -34.14 32.25 -30.10
N MET A 317 -34.99 31.45 -29.43
CA MET A 317 -36.45 31.55 -29.58
C MET A 317 -37.00 32.91 -29.13
N VAL A 318 -36.47 33.48 -28.05
CA VAL A 318 -36.85 34.84 -27.59
C VAL A 318 -36.41 35.90 -28.60
N ARG A 319 -35.19 35.78 -29.17
CA ARG A 319 -34.72 36.70 -30.20
C ARG A 319 -35.60 36.62 -31.44
N ASP A 320 -35.95 35.42 -31.91
CA ASP A 320 -36.84 35.23 -33.06
C ASP A 320 -38.22 35.86 -32.80
N ALA A 321 -38.79 35.67 -31.61
CA ALA A 321 -40.05 36.32 -31.22
C ALA A 321 -39.92 37.85 -31.17
N THR A 322 -38.79 38.37 -30.70
CA THR A 322 -38.50 39.81 -30.65
C THR A 322 -38.39 40.40 -32.07
N ASP A 323 -37.65 39.74 -32.96
CA ASP A 323 -37.49 40.13 -34.36
C ASP A 323 -38.84 40.17 -35.09
N LEU A 324 -39.75 39.23 -34.81
CA LEU A 324 -41.12 39.22 -35.37
C LEU A 324 -41.92 40.46 -34.94
N VAL A 325 -41.84 40.83 -33.66
CA VAL A 325 -42.49 42.04 -33.12
C VAL A 325 -41.87 43.31 -33.71
N GLU A 326 -40.54 43.37 -33.83
CA GLU A 326 -39.85 44.53 -34.43
C GLU A 326 -40.16 44.71 -35.91
N ARG A 327 -40.17 43.62 -36.70
CA ARG A 327 -40.52 43.67 -38.13
C ARG A 327 -41.93 44.18 -38.34
N ALA A 328 -42.88 43.75 -37.50
CA ALA A 328 -44.25 44.22 -37.55
C ALA A 328 -44.42 45.68 -37.10
N ARG A 329 -43.47 46.22 -36.32
CA ARG A 329 -43.44 47.61 -35.87
C ARG A 329 -42.84 48.57 -36.89
N LYS A 330 -41.95 48.09 -37.77
CA LYS A 330 -41.37 48.90 -38.85
C LYS A 330 -42.42 49.05 -39.97
N PRO A 331 -42.81 50.27 -40.37
CA PRO A 331 -43.73 50.45 -41.48
C PRO A 331 -43.08 49.90 -42.75
N THR A 332 -43.77 48.97 -43.41
CA THR A 332 -43.48 48.61 -44.81
C THR A 332 -43.58 49.89 -45.62
N LYS A 333 -42.43 50.36 -46.13
CA LYS A 333 -42.39 51.45 -47.10
C LYS A 333 -42.91 50.98 -48.45
#